data_AF-A0A2D7I500-F1
#
_entry.id   AF-A0A2D7I500-F1
#
_cell.length_a   1.000
_cell.length_b   1.000
_cell.length_c   1.000
_cell.angle_alpha   90.00
_cell.angle_beta   90.00
_cell.angle_gamma   90.00
#
_symmetry.space_group_name_H-M   'P 1'
#
loop_
_entity.id
_entity.type
_entity.pdbx_description
1 polymer ?
#
loop_
_entity_poly.entity_id
_entity_poly.type
_entity_poly.pdbx_seq_one_letter_code
_entity_poly.pdbx_strand_id
1 'polypeptide(L)'
;MSTHTVRPLFLMLLFGTLLLGCAGTSSDGAKAGPKKLRKNVVVQINQFHVRPEVVRVPAAGNSVAWTNWSESIASVSFPASVVQSFTCSEMRPDFVVNGDRLESIVALGSNEDLVTPCPLKPGTYEYEVGLFNSMGNRYNPRVTFKGKIEVVE
;
A
#
# COMPACT_ATOMS: atom_id res chain seq x y z
N MET A 1 32.20 -68.10 25.98
CA MET A 1 31.24 -67.44 26.91
C MET A 1 30.77 -66.18 26.21
N SER A 2 29.75 -66.16 25.35
CA SER A 2 28.38 -66.71 25.42
C SER A 2 27.59 -66.23 26.64
N THR A 3 26.78 -65.19 26.41
CA THR A 3 25.35 -65.03 26.77
C THR A 3 24.91 -63.70 26.13
N HIS A 4 24.21 -63.68 24.99
CA HIS A 4 22.74 -63.65 24.89
C HIS A 4 22.14 -62.57 25.81
N THR A 5 21.44 -61.56 25.29
CA THR A 5 19.98 -61.66 25.11
C THR A 5 19.49 -60.61 24.10
N VAL A 6 18.63 -61.07 23.19
CA VAL A 6 17.95 -60.32 22.13
C VAL A 6 16.45 -60.28 22.46
N ARG A 7 15.79 -59.15 22.11
CA ARG A 7 14.33 -58.90 21.97
C ARG A 7 13.52 -58.67 23.27
N PRO A 8 12.40 -57.90 23.24
CA PRO A 8 11.48 -57.73 22.11
C PRO A 8 11.04 -56.31 21.73
N LEU A 9 10.52 -56.28 20.51
CA LEU A 9 9.58 -55.36 19.89
C LEU A 9 8.45 -54.95 20.86
N PHE A 10 8.17 -53.66 21.01
CA PHE A 10 6.80 -53.21 21.31
C PHE A 10 6.50 -51.93 20.54
N LEU A 11 5.96 -52.15 19.35
CA LEU A 11 5.26 -51.19 18.53
C LEU A 11 3.98 -50.80 19.30
N MET A 12 3.92 -49.60 19.89
CA MET A 12 2.67 -49.00 20.33
C MET A 12 2.33 -47.84 19.40
N LEU A 13 1.60 -48.18 18.35
CA LEU A 13 0.69 -47.26 17.67
C LEU A 13 -0.30 -46.72 18.71
N LEU A 14 -0.23 -45.43 19.01
CA LEU A 14 -1.41 -44.71 19.51
C LEU A 14 -1.81 -43.66 18.47
N PHE A 15 -2.75 -44.07 17.63
CA PHE A 15 -3.66 -43.18 16.91
C PHE A 15 -4.46 -42.39 17.95
N GLY A 16 -4.03 -41.16 18.22
CA GLY A 16 -4.78 -40.17 18.99
C GLY A 16 -5.36 -39.11 18.06
N THR A 17 -6.42 -39.47 17.34
CA THR A 17 -7.25 -38.53 16.56
C THR A 17 -7.95 -37.56 17.51
N LEU A 18 -7.37 -36.41 17.78
CA LEU A 18 -8.09 -35.24 18.29
C LEU A 18 -8.51 -34.38 17.10
N LEU A 19 -9.56 -34.85 16.43
CA LEU A 19 -10.44 -34.02 15.62
C LEU A 19 -11.16 -33.05 16.56
N LEU A 20 -10.53 -31.90 16.83
CA LEU A 20 -11.28 -30.70 17.21
C LEU A 20 -11.99 -30.20 15.96
N GLY A 21 -13.11 -30.86 15.66
CA GLY A 21 -14.10 -30.35 14.75
C GLY A 21 -14.69 -29.07 15.34
N CYS A 22 -14.22 -27.92 14.89
CA CYS A 22 -15.03 -26.71 14.87
C CYS A 22 -16.13 -26.89 13.82
N ALA A 23 -17.09 -27.77 14.10
CA ALA A 23 -18.42 -27.70 13.51
C ALA A 23 -19.15 -26.59 14.24
N GLY A 24 -19.01 -25.37 13.72
CA GLY A 24 -19.57 -24.17 14.30
C GLY A 24 -19.87 -23.16 13.22
N THR A 25 -21.01 -23.36 12.56
CA THR A 25 -21.70 -22.43 11.66
C THR A 25 -20.92 -21.97 10.43
N SER A 26 -21.30 -22.55 9.30
CA SER A 26 -21.45 -21.80 8.04
C SER A 26 -22.25 -20.53 8.37
N SER A 27 -21.58 -19.42 8.69
CA SER A 27 -22.26 -18.14 8.63
C SER A 27 -22.48 -17.92 7.15
N ASP A 28 -23.75 -17.80 6.79
CA ASP A 28 -24.24 -17.27 5.53
C ASP A 28 -23.24 -16.32 4.89
N GLY A 29 -23.07 -16.49 3.57
CA GLY A 29 -22.33 -15.58 2.73
C GLY A 29 -22.59 -14.16 3.20
N ALA A 30 -21.57 -13.58 3.84
CA ALA A 30 -21.53 -12.15 4.06
C ALA A 30 -21.50 -11.58 2.64
N LYS A 31 -22.70 -11.31 2.11
CA LYS A 31 -22.90 -10.32 1.06
C LYS A 31 -22.10 -9.15 1.57
N ALA A 32 -20.93 -8.94 0.97
CA ALA A 32 -20.13 -7.78 1.24
C ALA A 32 -21.04 -6.61 0.89
N GLY A 33 -21.70 -6.04 1.90
CA GLY A 33 -22.41 -4.80 1.76
C GLY A 33 -21.46 -3.82 1.08
N PRO A 34 -21.95 -2.91 0.22
CA PRO A 34 -21.09 -2.03 -0.55
C PRO A 34 -20.04 -1.41 0.38
N LYS A 35 -18.78 -1.78 0.16
CA LYS A 35 -17.67 -1.44 1.06
C LYS A 35 -17.59 0.09 1.07
N LYS A 36 -18.07 0.70 2.16
CA LYS A 36 -18.13 2.16 2.29
C LYS A 36 -16.76 2.74 1.93
N LEU A 37 -16.74 3.64 0.96
CA LEU A 37 -15.50 4.25 0.51
C LEU A 37 -14.87 5.04 1.65
N ARG A 38 -13.56 4.87 1.81
CA ARG A 38 -12.78 5.61 2.80
C ARG A 38 -12.39 6.96 2.19
N LYS A 39 -12.55 8.04 2.95
CA LYS A 39 -12.13 9.39 2.55
C LYS A 39 -10.61 9.56 2.63
N ASN A 40 -10.03 9.00 3.70
CA ASN A 40 -8.60 9.04 3.96
C ASN A 40 -8.01 7.67 3.63
N VAL A 41 -7.07 7.64 2.70
CA VAL A 41 -6.38 6.41 2.28
C VAL A 41 -4.88 6.63 2.36
N VAL A 42 -4.19 5.66 2.94
CA VAL A 42 -2.72 5.63 2.99
C VAL A 42 -2.25 4.59 1.97
N VAL A 43 -1.35 5.01 1.08
CA VAL A 43 -0.62 4.18 0.13
C VAL A 43 0.75 3.88 0.72
N GLN A 44 1.03 2.61 0.92
CA GLN A 44 2.35 2.13 1.34
C GLN A 44 3.25 1.97 0.13
N ILE A 45 4.45 2.55 0.20
CA ILE A 45 5.52 2.36 -0.78
C ILE A 45 6.52 1.40 -0.17
N ASN A 46 6.85 0.30 -0.84
CA ASN A 46 7.99 -0.56 -0.45
C ASN A 46 8.91 -0.80 -1.65
N GLN A 47 10.01 -1.54 -1.47
CA GLN A 47 10.99 -1.79 -2.54
C GLN A 47 10.47 -2.64 -3.73
N PHE A 48 9.21 -3.11 -3.69
CA PHE A 48 8.66 -4.00 -4.71
C PHE A 48 7.41 -3.44 -5.42
N HIS A 49 6.61 -2.61 -4.75
CA HIS A 49 5.37 -2.05 -5.31
C HIS A 49 4.77 -0.97 -4.38
N VAL A 50 3.68 -0.36 -4.85
CA VAL A 50 2.77 0.47 -4.04
C VAL A 50 1.53 -0.32 -3.63
N ARG A 51 1.01 -0.12 -2.40
CA ARG A 51 -0.27 -0.71 -1.96
C ARG A 51 -1.18 0.30 -1.25
N PRO A 52 -2.45 0.44 -1.66
CA PRO A 52 -3.04 -0.15 -2.86
C PRO A 52 -2.51 0.54 -4.13
N GLU A 53 -2.44 -0.20 -5.24
CA GLU A 53 -2.09 0.36 -6.56
C GLU A 53 -3.21 1.26 -7.10
N VAL A 54 -4.47 0.87 -6.85
CA VAL A 54 -5.66 1.66 -7.17
C VAL A 54 -6.33 2.13 -5.89
N VAL A 55 -6.35 3.44 -5.69
CA VAL A 55 -7.03 4.12 -4.58
C VAL A 55 -8.41 4.55 -5.05
N ARG A 56 -9.47 4.14 -4.35
CA ARG A 56 -10.84 4.59 -4.61
C ARG A 56 -11.34 5.45 -3.45
N VAL A 57 -11.66 6.71 -3.70
CA VAL A 57 -12.08 7.70 -2.68
C VAL A 57 -13.29 8.49 -3.17
N PRO A 58 -14.17 8.97 -2.28
CA PRO A 58 -15.26 9.85 -2.68
C PRO A 58 -14.75 11.28 -2.95
N ALA A 59 -15.44 12.04 -3.80
CA ALA A 59 -15.07 13.43 -4.09
C ALA A 59 -15.10 14.32 -2.84
N ALA A 60 -16.07 14.11 -1.96
CA ALA A 60 -16.27 14.93 -0.77
C ALA A 60 -15.21 14.69 0.31
N GLY A 61 -14.19 15.54 0.33
CA GLY A 61 -13.19 15.62 1.39
C GLY A 61 -12.19 14.46 1.39
N ASN A 62 -11.81 13.95 0.21
CA ASN A 62 -10.77 12.93 0.11
C ASN A 62 -9.39 13.46 0.52
N SER A 63 -8.57 12.56 1.01
CA SER A 63 -7.16 12.77 1.30
C SER A 63 -6.41 11.48 1.04
N VAL A 64 -5.37 11.55 0.20
CA VAL A 64 -4.50 10.41 -0.11
C VAL A 64 -3.12 10.74 0.42
N ALA A 65 -2.58 9.83 1.24
CA ALA A 65 -1.24 9.94 1.79
C ALA A 65 -0.36 8.81 1.23
N TRP A 66 0.93 9.07 1.03
CA TRP A 66 1.93 8.06 0.70
C TRP A 66 2.93 7.95 1.85
N THR A 67 3.13 6.74 2.34
CA THR A 67 4.06 6.44 3.43
C THR A 67 5.18 5.53 2.91
N ASN A 68 6.43 5.90 3.17
CA ASN A 68 7.58 5.17 2.64
C ASN A 68 8.06 4.09 3.62
N TRP A 69 7.84 2.83 3.26
CA TRP A 69 8.28 1.63 3.98
C TRP A 69 9.48 0.95 3.30
N SER A 70 10.18 1.65 2.42
CA SER A 70 11.40 1.17 1.79
C SER A 70 12.64 1.72 2.51
N GLU A 71 13.79 1.08 2.29
CA GLU A 71 15.11 1.57 2.69
C GLU A 71 15.64 2.69 1.75
N SER A 72 14.83 3.13 0.78
CA SER A 72 15.18 4.16 -0.21
C SER A 72 14.47 5.47 0.08
N ILE A 73 14.93 6.55 -0.55
CA ILE A 73 14.20 7.81 -0.57
C ILE A 73 13.09 7.68 -1.62
N ALA A 74 11.89 8.15 -1.28
CA ALA A 74 10.74 8.12 -2.19
C ALA A 74 10.31 9.52 -2.63
N SER A 75 9.79 9.62 -3.85
CA SER A 75 9.00 10.76 -4.31
C SER A 75 7.75 10.29 -5.05
N VAL A 76 6.70 11.10 -5.03
CA VAL A 76 5.46 10.91 -5.75
C VAL A 76 5.34 12.00 -6.79
N SER A 77 4.85 11.66 -7.98
CA SER A 77 4.69 12.63 -9.05
C SER A 77 3.45 12.36 -9.90
N PHE A 78 2.86 13.44 -10.39
CA PHE A 78 1.72 13.46 -11.28
C PHE A 78 2.08 14.26 -12.55
N PRO A 79 1.32 14.11 -13.64
CA PRO A 79 1.30 15.13 -14.69
C PRO A 79 0.93 16.50 -14.11
N ALA A 80 1.58 17.58 -14.55
CA ALA A 80 1.33 18.93 -14.04
C ALA A 80 -0.13 19.38 -14.20
N SER A 81 -0.85 18.85 -15.19
CA SER A 81 -2.28 19.14 -15.42
C SER A 81 -3.17 18.75 -14.22
N VAL A 82 -2.74 17.82 -13.37
CA VAL A 82 -3.48 17.40 -12.16
C VAL A 82 -3.66 18.55 -11.17
N VAL A 83 -2.81 19.59 -11.22
CA VAL A 83 -2.96 20.80 -10.38
C VAL A 83 -4.36 21.40 -10.47
N GLN A 84 -4.96 21.43 -11.68
CA GLN A 84 -6.29 22.01 -11.90
C GLN A 84 -7.43 21.15 -11.32
N SER A 85 -7.11 19.91 -10.96
CA SER A 85 -8.06 18.91 -10.44
C SER A 85 -8.16 18.95 -8.91
N PHE A 86 -7.27 19.66 -8.24
CA PHE A 86 -7.38 19.94 -6.81
C PHE A 86 -8.48 20.99 -6.55
N THR A 87 -9.13 20.90 -5.39
CA THR A 87 -10.21 21.83 -5.01
C THR A 87 -9.71 23.16 -4.44
N CYS A 88 -8.43 23.23 -4.06
CA CYS A 88 -7.79 24.41 -3.50
C CYS A 88 -7.05 25.21 -4.57
N SER A 89 -6.90 26.51 -4.34
CA SER A 89 -6.10 27.42 -5.19
C SER A 89 -4.61 27.40 -4.84
N GLU A 90 -4.26 26.98 -3.62
CA GLU A 90 -2.90 26.96 -3.10
C GLU A 90 -2.45 25.53 -2.82
N MET A 91 -1.26 25.17 -3.32
CA MET A 91 -0.65 23.87 -3.07
C MET A 91 0.09 23.89 -1.72
N ARG A 92 -0.27 22.98 -0.82
CA ARG A 92 0.41 22.70 0.45
C ARG A 92 1.87 22.27 0.21
N PRO A 93 2.77 22.39 1.22
CA PRO A 93 4.22 22.38 1.01
C PRO A 93 4.76 21.07 0.45
N ASP A 94 4.00 19.98 0.53
CA ASP A 94 4.46 18.66 0.12
C ASP A 94 4.57 18.51 -1.40
N PHE A 95 3.97 19.39 -2.21
CA PHE A 95 3.98 19.28 -3.68
C PHE A 95 4.29 20.60 -4.38
N VAL A 96 5.12 20.53 -5.42
CA VAL A 96 5.57 21.66 -6.23
C VAL A 96 5.47 21.32 -7.72
N VAL A 97 5.04 22.30 -8.52
CA VAL A 97 5.05 22.17 -9.98
C VAL A 97 6.48 22.35 -10.50
N ASN A 98 6.98 21.37 -11.23
CA ASN A 98 8.31 21.36 -11.81
C ASN A 98 8.22 20.89 -13.28
N GLY A 99 8.24 21.85 -14.20
CA GLY A 99 8.08 21.57 -15.63
C GLY A 99 6.72 20.94 -15.96
N ASP A 100 6.74 19.77 -16.56
CA ASP A 100 5.56 18.99 -16.96
C ASP A 100 5.01 18.09 -15.84
N ARG A 101 5.62 18.13 -14.64
CA ARG A 101 5.22 17.32 -13.50
C ARG A 101 4.80 18.16 -12.29
N LEU A 102 3.89 17.60 -11.51
CA LEU A 102 3.64 18.00 -10.13
C LEU A 102 4.35 16.97 -9.25
N GLU A 103 5.34 17.40 -8.47
CA GLU A 103 6.20 16.50 -7.72
C GLU A 103 6.13 16.75 -6.23
N SER A 104 6.22 15.69 -5.45
CA SER A 104 6.29 15.81 -4.01
C SER A 104 7.67 16.28 -3.53
N ILE A 105 7.76 16.72 -2.28
CA ILE A 105 8.99 16.64 -1.51
C ILE A 105 9.41 15.16 -1.35
N VAL A 106 10.60 14.92 -0.85
CA VAL A 106 11.07 13.55 -0.63
C VAL A 106 10.54 13.01 0.70
N ALA A 107 10.21 11.73 0.75
CA ALA A 107 9.90 11.03 2.00
C ALA A 107 11.07 10.15 2.44
N LEU A 108 11.59 10.42 3.63
CA LEU A 108 12.69 9.66 4.25
C LEU A 108 12.15 8.60 5.21
N GLY A 109 12.07 7.35 4.74
CA GLY A 109 11.57 6.22 5.55
C GLY A 109 10.14 6.43 6.04
N SER A 110 9.77 5.76 7.14
CA SER A 110 8.38 5.65 7.58
C SER A 110 7.85 6.82 8.42
N ASN A 111 8.65 7.88 8.61
CA ASN A 111 8.32 8.96 9.54
C ASN A 111 7.60 10.14 8.86
N GLU A 112 7.53 10.14 7.53
CA GLU A 112 6.99 11.25 6.74
C GLU A 112 5.93 10.71 5.77
N ASP A 113 4.71 11.21 5.92
CA ASP A 113 3.63 10.97 4.99
C ASP A 113 3.56 12.15 4.00
N LEU A 114 3.64 11.85 2.71
CA LEU A 114 3.36 12.82 1.65
C LEU A 114 1.85 12.87 1.47
N VAL A 115 1.20 14.02 1.63
CA VAL A 115 -0.26 14.08 1.59
C VAL A 115 -0.74 14.95 0.43
N THR A 116 -1.78 14.51 -0.28
CA THR A 116 -2.44 15.34 -1.30
C THR A 116 -2.75 16.74 -0.74
N PRO A 117 -2.43 17.82 -1.47
CA PRO A 117 -2.57 19.19 -0.95
C PRO A 117 -3.97 19.54 -0.46
N CYS A 118 -4.98 19.05 -1.17
CA CYS A 118 -6.38 19.16 -0.83
C CYS A 118 -7.17 18.07 -1.57
N PRO A 119 -8.50 17.96 -1.36
CA PRO A 119 -9.30 16.99 -2.09
C PRO A 119 -9.17 17.13 -3.61
N LEU A 120 -9.13 16.00 -4.29
CA LEU A 120 -9.26 15.91 -5.74
C LEU A 120 -10.74 15.96 -6.15
N LYS A 121 -11.01 16.62 -7.28
CA LYS A 121 -12.30 16.58 -7.97
C LYS A 121 -12.58 15.18 -8.54
N PRO A 122 -13.84 14.83 -8.87
CA PRO A 122 -14.16 13.58 -9.55
C PRO A 122 -13.31 13.35 -10.80
N GLY A 123 -12.79 12.14 -10.97
CA GLY A 123 -11.85 11.83 -12.05
C GLY A 123 -10.93 10.66 -11.76
N THR A 124 -10.03 10.39 -12.69
CA THR A 124 -9.01 9.36 -12.56
C THR A 124 -7.63 9.98 -12.78
N TYR A 125 -6.73 9.75 -11.83
CA TYR A 125 -5.42 10.41 -11.79
C TYR A 125 -4.32 9.35 -11.64
N GLU A 126 -3.50 9.22 -12.68
CA GLU A 126 -2.30 8.38 -12.61
C GLU A 126 -1.18 9.13 -11.91
N TYR A 127 -0.37 8.38 -11.15
CA TYR A 127 0.82 8.88 -10.48
C TYR A 127 1.96 7.88 -10.59
N GLU A 128 3.17 8.38 -10.45
CA GLU A 128 4.39 7.57 -10.38
C GLU A 128 5.09 7.79 -9.05
N VAL A 129 5.62 6.70 -8.50
CA VAL A 129 6.50 6.70 -7.32
C VAL A 129 7.89 6.34 -7.76
N GLY A 130 8.87 7.20 -7.48
CA GLY A 130 10.28 6.93 -7.71
C GLY A 130 10.99 6.56 -6.41
N LEU A 131 11.80 5.49 -6.43
CA LEU A 131 12.73 5.15 -5.34
C LEU A 131 14.17 5.38 -5.77
N PHE A 132 14.93 6.09 -4.94
CA PHE A 132 16.32 6.45 -5.21
C PHE A 132 17.16 6.49 -3.93
N ASN A 133 18.48 6.37 -4.07
CA ASN A 133 19.39 6.19 -2.93
C ASN A 133 20.02 7.51 -2.44
N SER A 134 19.84 8.61 -3.16
CA SER A 134 20.35 9.92 -2.77
C SER A 134 19.61 11.04 -3.50
N MET A 135 19.59 12.24 -2.90
CA MET A 135 18.92 13.42 -3.47
C MET A 135 19.40 13.77 -4.88
N GLY A 136 20.69 13.56 -5.18
CA GLY A 136 21.25 13.79 -6.51
C GLY A 136 20.70 12.86 -7.61
N ASN A 137 20.07 11.76 -7.23
CA ASN A 137 19.47 10.78 -8.14
C ASN A 137 17.95 10.88 -8.21
N ARG A 138 17.33 11.94 -7.66
CA ARG A 138 15.86 12.11 -7.64
C ARG A 138 15.22 11.94 -9.02
N TYR A 139 15.84 12.48 -10.05
CA TYR A 139 15.34 12.43 -11.44
C TYR A 139 15.87 11.22 -12.24
N ASN A 140 16.59 10.32 -11.58
CA ASN A 140 17.06 9.05 -12.16
C ASN A 140 16.78 7.92 -11.15
N PRO A 141 15.50 7.62 -10.87
CA PRO A 141 15.12 6.63 -9.89
C PRO A 141 15.60 5.24 -10.29
N ARG A 142 16.01 4.43 -9.31
CA ARG A 142 16.39 3.03 -9.54
C ARG A 142 15.19 2.17 -9.83
N VAL A 143 14.07 2.49 -9.18
CA VAL A 143 12.80 1.76 -9.29
C VAL A 143 11.68 2.78 -9.42
N THR A 144 10.74 2.49 -10.31
CA THR A 144 9.54 3.30 -10.51
C THR A 144 8.31 2.40 -10.43
N PHE A 145 7.31 2.85 -9.68
CA PHE A 145 6.00 2.22 -9.61
C PHE A 145 4.93 3.16 -10.13
N LYS A 146 3.89 2.61 -10.74
CA LYS A 146 2.70 3.35 -11.15
C LYS A 146 1.57 3.05 -10.19
N GLY A 147 0.70 4.03 -9.99
CA GLY A 147 -0.55 3.85 -9.27
C GLY A 147 -1.60 4.82 -9.81
N LYS A 148 -2.82 4.68 -9.30
CA LYS A 148 -3.97 5.45 -9.78
C LYS A 148 -4.93 5.80 -8.65
N ILE A 149 -5.45 7.02 -8.67
CA ILE A 149 -6.53 7.48 -7.79
C ILE A 149 -7.80 7.60 -8.62
N GLU A 150 -8.85 6.92 -8.22
CA GLU A 150 -10.20 7.01 -8.77
C GLU A 150 -11.07 7.76 -7.75
N VAL A 151 -11.45 9.00 -8.11
CA VAL A 151 -12.34 9.83 -7.30
C VAL A 151 -13.75 9.71 -7.86
N VAL A 152 -14.65 9.16 -7.05
CA VAL A 152 -16.05 8.95 -7.42
C VAL A 152 -16.97 9.97 -6.77
N GLU A 153 -18.07 10.31 -7.44
CA GLU A 153 -19.13 11.19 -6.92
C GLU A 153 -19.77 10.65 -5.63
#